data_AF-A0A8T1UMY1-F1
#
_entry.id   AF-A0A8T1UMY1-F1
#
_cell.length_a   1.000
_cell.length_b   1.000
_cell.length_c   1.000
_cell.angle_alpha   90.00
_cell.angle_beta   90.00
_cell.angle_gamma   90.00
#
_symmetry.space_group_name_H-M   'P 1'
#
loop_
_entity.id
_entity.type
_entity.pdbx_description
1 polymer ?
#
loop_
_entity_poly.entity_id
_entity_poly.type
_entity_poly.pdbx_seq_one_letter_code
_entity_poly.pdbx_strand_id
1 'polypeptide(L)'
;MASKMLKLFSPLTLGGKTNPVQLRHRVAIRVSPFGNTFGCTDSTPEETYSYLIKKLSPLDLAYLHVVEPRGLHPTAQNVPEGGTTKFSRDLYDGVLMTSSGYNRTEGIEVTENRLADCVAYGRSFIANPDLVHRLEVDAPWNECYFKTFYPSPDAPMSAGYTDYPALEVKA
;
A
#
# COMPACT_ATOMS: atom_id res chain seq x y z
N MET A 1 -36.46 -3.93 17.23
CA MET A 1 -35.33 -4.28 18.10
C MET A 1 -34.05 -4.00 17.34
N ALA A 2 -33.18 -3.13 17.84
CA ALA A 2 -31.87 -2.89 17.22
C ALA A 2 -31.04 -4.18 17.34
N SER A 3 -30.71 -4.80 16.21
CA SER A 3 -29.75 -5.90 16.16
C SER A 3 -28.47 -5.44 16.82
N LYS A 4 -28.07 -6.08 17.92
CA LYS A 4 -26.83 -5.81 18.61
C LYS A 4 -25.73 -6.35 17.70
N MET A 5 -25.30 -5.53 16.73
CA MET A 5 -24.28 -5.87 15.76
C MET A 5 -23.04 -6.31 16.55
N LEU A 6 -22.66 -7.59 16.40
CA LEU A 6 -21.52 -8.16 17.09
C LEU A 6 -20.29 -7.32 16.72
N LYS A 7 -19.72 -6.59 17.68
CA LYS A 7 -18.42 -5.93 17.48
C LYS A 7 -17.36 -7.02 17.46
N LEU A 8 -17.20 -7.66 16.30
CA LEU A 8 -16.19 -8.70 16.08
C LEU A 8 -14.77 -8.20 16.36
N PHE A 9 -14.53 -6.88 16.30
CA PHE A 9 -13.21 -6.29 16.48
C PHE A 9 -13.25 -4.96 17.24
N SER A 10 -12.21 -4.69 18.03
CA SER A 10 -11.96 -3.38 18.60
C SER A 10 -11.31 -2.46 17.55
N PRO A 11 -11.67 -1.15 17.50
CA PRO A 11 -10.99 -0.20 16.64
C PRO A 11 -9.47 -0.20 16.89
N LEU A 12 -8.69 0.01 15.83
CA LEU A 12 -7.23 0.16 15.88
C LEU A 12 -6.85 1.54 15.34
N THR A 13 -6.00 2.25 16.07
CA THR A 13 -5.42 3.52 15.62
C THR A 13 -4.04 3.26 15.03
N LEU A 14 -3.77 3.80 13.85
CA LEU A 14 -2.45 3.79 13.21
C LEU A 14 -1.87 5.22 13.18
N GLY A 15 -0.56 5.34 13.43
CA GLY A 15 0.16 6.62 13.48
C GLY A 15 -0.22 7.47 14.70
N GLY A 16 0.01 8.79 14.64
CA GLY A 16 -0.65 9.73 15.57
C GLY A 16 0.22 10.73 16.35
N LYS A 17 1.04 11.55 15.67
CA LYS A 17 1.29 12.92 16.17
C LYS A 17 0.31 13.92 15.56
N THR A 18 -0.02 13.75 14.30
CA THR A 18 -0.99 14.56 13.54
C THR A 18 -1.81 13.60 12.66
N ASN A 19 -3.14 13.67 12.71
CA ASN A 19 -4.06 12.88 11.86
C ASN A 19 -3.95 11.34 11.99
N PRO A 20 -4.23 10.76 13.17
CA PRO A 20 -4.25 9.31 13.32
C PRO A 20 -5.34 8.65 12.45
N VAL A 21 -5.00 7.53 11.82
CA VAL A 21 -5.93 6.73 11.01
C VAL A 21 -6.69 5.75 11.91
N GLN A 22 -8.01 5.74 11.82
CA GLN A 22 -8.87 4.89 12.65
C GLN A 22 -9.46 3.75 11.84
N LEU A 23 -9.00 2.53 12.11
CA LEU A 23 -9.55 1.31 11.52
C LEU A 23 -10.65 0.77 12.43
N ARG A 24 -11.90 0.75 11.93
CA ARG A 24 -13.06 0.28 12.70
C ARG A 24 -13.28 -1.23 12.62
N HIS A 25 -12.72 -1.86 11.59
CA HIS A 25 -12.86 -3.28 11.29
C HIS A 25 -11.48 -3.94 11.05
N ARG A 26 -11.48 -5.25 10.79
CA ARG A 26 -10.25 -6.06 10.56
C ARG A 26 -10.26 -6.78 9.20
N VAL A 27 -11.15 -6.38 8.29
CA VAL A 27 -11.23 -6.94 6.94
C VAL A 27 -10.90 -5.83 5.95
N ALA A 28 -9.97 -6.08 5.05
CA ALA A 28 -9.55 -5.18 3.98
C ALA A 28 -9.53 -5.93 2.64
N ILE A 29 -9.51 -5.19 1.55
CA ILE A 29 -9.38 -5.75 0.19
C ILE A 29 -8.28 -5.02 -0.57
N ARG A 30 -7.50 -5.76 -1.35
CA ARG A 30 -6.46 -5.22 -2.22
C ARG A 30 -6.83 -5.41 -3.69
N VAL A 31 -6.71 -4.35 -4.48
CA VAL A 31 -7.05 -4.34 -5.91
C VAL A 31 -5.98 -3.63 -6.74
N SER A 32 -5.87 -4.00 -8.02
CA SER A 32 -4.97 -3.37 -8.99
C SER A 32 -5.75 -2.94 -10.25
N PRO A 33 -6.56 -1.87 -10.16
CA PRO A 33 -7.53 -1.48 -11.19
C PRO A 33 -6.99 -1.40 -12.62
N PHE A 34 -5.79 -0.83 -12.77
CA PHE A 34 -5.18 -0.55 -14.07
C PHE A 34 -3.86 -1.31 -14.28
N GLY A 35 -3.67 -2.42 -13.57
CA GLY A 35 -2.51 -3.29 -13.76
C GLY A 35 -2.81 -4.39 -14.80
N ASN A 36 -1.82 -4.74 -15.60
CA ASN A 36 -1.91 -5.86 -16.58
C ASN A 36 -0.93 -7.01 -16.25
N THR A 37 -0.60 -7.18 -14.96
CA THR A 37 0.34 -8.21 -14.51
C THR A 37 -0.17 -9.60 -14.87
N PHE A 38 0.72 -10.51 -15.28
CA PHE A 38 0.40 -11.88 -15.70
C PHE A 38 -0.58 -11.98 -16.89
N GLY A 39 -0.73 -10.91 -17.68
CA GLY A 39 -1.63 -10.89 -18.83
C GLY A 39 -3.11 -10.74 -18.45
N CYS A 40 -3.43 -10.42 -17.20
CA CYS A 40 -4.79 -10.08 -16.81
C CYS A 40 -5.18 -8.72 -17.41
N THR A 41 -6.11 -8.71 -18.36
CA THR A 41 -6.62 -7.50 -19.00
C THR A 41 -8.10 -7.30 -18.74
N ASP A 42 -8.53 -6.04 -18.72
CA ASP A 42 -9.93 -5.62 -18.63
C ASP A 42 -10.19 -4.63 -19.78
N SER A 43 -11.31 -4.80 -20.49
CA SER A 43 -11.72 -3.90 -21.59
C SER A 43 -12.24 -2.56 -21.08
N THR A 44 -12.80 -2.51 -19.87
CA THR A 44 -13.42 -1.33 -19.27
C THR A 44 -13.04 -1.18 -17.79
N PRO A 45 -11.73 -1.08 -17.46
CA PRO A 45 -11.25 -1.09 -16.08
C PRO A 45 -11.86 0.05 -15.24
N GLU A 46 -12.05 1.24 -15.81
CA GLU A 46 -12.71 2.33 -15.08
C GLU A 46 -14.15 1.97 -14.66
N GLU A 47 -14.93 1.32 -15.51
CA GLU A 47 -16.31 0.92 -15.20
C GLU A 47 -16.34 -0.21 -14.16
N THR A 48 -15.56 -1.27 -14.39
CA THR A 48 -15.45 -2.42 -13.50
C THR A 48 -15.07 -2.00 -12.08
N TYR A 49 -13.99 -1.21 -11.96
CA TYR A 49 -13.49 -0.81 -10.66
C TYR A 49 -14.28 0.34 -10.06
N SER A 50 -14.93 1.20 -10.86
CA SER A 50 -15.90 2.16 -10.33
C SER A 50 -17.06 1.45 -9.63
N TYR A 51 -17.62 0.42 -10.27
CA TYR A 51 -18.69 -0.37 -9.68
C TYR A 51 -18.23 -1.06 -8.39
N LEU A 52 -17.09 -1.76 -8.44
CA LEU A 52 -16.54 -2.46 -7.28
C LEU A 52 -16.32 -1.51 -6.10
N ILE A 53 -15.57 -0.42 -6.31
CA ILE A 53 -15.20 0.52 -5.24
C ILE A 53 -16.45 1.16 -4.63
N LYS A 54 -17.43 1.57 -5.44
CA LYS A 54 -18.70 2.11 -4.94
C LYS A 54 -19.49 1.09 -4.10
N LYS A 55 -19.39 -0.21 -4.42
CA LYS A 55 -20.02 -1.28 -3.62
C LYS A 55 -19.24 -1.58 -2.34
N LEU A 56 -17.93 -1.35 -2.31
CA LEU A 56 -17.09 -1.54 -1.13
C LEU A 56 -17.19 -0.36 -0.15
N SER A 57 -17.37 0.88 -0.63
CA SER A 57 -17.45 2.10 0.20
C SER A 57 -18.41 1.96 1.40
N PRO A 58 -19.65 1.46 1.26
CA PRO A 58 -20.58 1.34 2.39
C PRO A 58 -20.29 0.16 3.34
N LEU A 59 -19.33 -0.73 3.06
CA LEU A 59 -19.09 -1.95 3.85
C LEU A 59 -18.25 -1.75 5.11
N ASP A 60 -17.86 -0.50 5.43
CA ASP A 60 -17.00 -0.13 6.57
C ASP A 60 -15.78 -1.07 6.70
N LEU A 61 -15.05 -1.29 5.60
CA LEU A 61 -13.81 -2.08 5.63
C LEU A 61 -12.76 -1.40 6.50
N ALA A 62 -11.79 -2.17 6.98
CA ALA A 62 -10.59 -1.63 7.62
C ALA A 62 -9.90 -0.64 6.68
N TYR A 63 -9.63 -1.05 5.43
CA TYR A 63 -9.15 -0.18 4.36
C TYR A 63 -9.36 -0.80 2.99
N LEU A 64 -9.36 0.04 1.96
CA LEU A 64 -9.14 -0.34 0.56
C LEU A 64 -7.66 -0.17 0.25
N HIS A 65 -7.01 -1.20 -0.28
CA HIS A 65 -5.61 -1.16 -0.69
C HIS A 65 -5.50 -1.17 -2.22
N VAL A 66 -4.92 -0.12 -2.78
CA VAL A 66 -4.77 0.03 -4.24
C VAL A 66 -3.32 -0.06 -4.68
N VAL A 67 -3.11 -0.54 -5.90
CA VAL A 67 -1.79 -0.69 -6.52
C VAL A 67 -1.69 0.25 -7.71
N GLU A 68 -0.73 1.18 -7.67
CA GLU A 68 -0.41 2.01 -8.83
C GLU A 68 0.27 1.16 -9.93
N PRO A 69 -0.07 1.38 -11.21
CA PRO A 69 0.49 0.68 -12.35
C PRO A 69 1.86 1.26 -12.75
N ARG A 70 2.75 1.37 -11.76
CA ARG A 70 4.11 1.92 -11.86
C ARG A 70 5.12 1.02 -11.14
N GLY A 71 6.40 1.34 -11.27
CA GLY A 71 7.48 0.55 -10.66
C GLY A 71 7.73 -0.74 -11.44
N LEU A 72 7.44 -1.89 -10.83
CA LEU A 72 7.50 -3.20 -11.53
C LEU A 72 6.12 -3.70 -11.96
N HIS A 73 5.06 -2.92 -11.70
CA HIS A 73 3.75 -3.22 -12.24
C HIS A 73 3.64 -2.57 -13.61
N PRO A 74 3.47 -3.37 -14.68
CA PRO A 74 3.31 -2.81 -16.01
C PRO A 74 2.00 -2.02 -16.09
N THR A 75 2.06 -0.94 -16.86
CA THR A 75 0.93 -0.04 -17.06
C THR A 75 -0.04 -0.63 -18.07
N ALA A 76 -1.30 -0.78 -17.69
CA ALA A 76 -2.36 -1.03 -18.67
C ALA A 76 -2.60 0.23 -19.52
N GLN A 77 -3.29 0.07 -20.65
CA GLN A 77 -3.80 1.22 -21.38
C GLN A 77 -4.91 1.90 -20.56
N ASN A 78 -5.08 3.22 -20.70
CA ASN A 78 -6.16 4.01 -20.09
C ASN A 78 -6.09 4.14 -18.56
N VAL A 79 -4.90 4.38 -17.99
CA VAL A 79 -4.81 4.85 -16.61
C VAL A 79 -5.33 6.29 -16.54
N PRO A 80 -6.28 6.62 -15.65
CA PRO A 80 -6.81 7.97 -15.51
C PRO A 80 -5.75 8.95 -15.01
N GLU A 81 -5.96 10.23 -15.27
CA GLU A 81 -5.12 11.31 -14.72
C GLU A 81 -5.07 11.24 -13.18
N GLY A 82 -3.88 11.36 -12.62
CA GLY A 82 -3.65 11.20 -11.18
C GLY A 82 -3.57 9.74 -10.70
N GLY A 83 -3.68 8.77 -11.60
CA GLY A 83 -3.42 7.36 -11.31
C GLY A 83 -4.54 6.66 -10.54
N THR A 84 -4.22 5.45 -10.06
CA THR A 84 -5.16 4.58 -9.35
C THR A 84 -5.62 5.18 -8.04
N THR A 85 -4.72 5.86 -7.33
CA THR A 85 -4.97 6.45 -6.01
C THR A 85 -6.03 7.52 -6.10
N LYS A 86 -5.85 8.50 -7.01
CA LYS A 86 -6.83 9.58 -7.19
C LYS A 86 -8.18 9.02 -7.63
N PHE A 87 -8.19 8.16 -8.65
CA PHE A 87 -9.41 7.49 -9.13
C PHE A 87 -10.17 6.79 -7.99
N SER A 88 -9.46 6.07 -7.13
CA SER A 88 -10.08 5.32 -6.03
C SER A 88 -10.54 6.23 -4.89
N ARG A 89 -9.79 7.29 -4.58
CA ARG A 89 -10.13 8.26 -3.54
C ARG A 89 -11.42 9.01 -3.86
N ASP A 90 -11.65 9.35 -5.13
CA ASP A 90 -12.87 10.02 -5.59
C ASP A 90 -14.14 9.14 -5.44
N LEU A 91 -13.97 7.83 -5.19
CA LEU A 91 -15.05 6.83 -5.18
C LEU A 91 -15.23 6.09 -3.86
N TYR A 92 -14.22 6.10 -3.00
CA TYR A 92 -14.20 5.41 -1.72
C TYR A 92 -14.18 6.45 -0.60
N ASP A 93 -14.94 6.26 0.47
CA ASP A 93 -15.00 7.20 1.61
C ASP A 93 -14.18 6.73 2.83
N GLY A 94 -13.82 5.44 2.86
CA GLY A 94 -13.07 4.84 3.96
C GLY A 94 -11.56 5.13 3.91
N VAL A 95 -10.82 4.36 4.71
CA VAL A 95 -9.34 4.43 4.76
C VAL A 95 -8.76 3.85 3.46
N LEU A 96 -7.99 4.65 2.73
CA LEU A 96 -7.36 4.25 1.49
C LEU A 96 -5.85 4.08 1.69
N MET A 97 -5.35 2.88 1.40
CA MET A 97 -3.91 2.58 1.37
C MET A 97 -3.44 2.51 -0.08
N THR A 98 -2.49 3.36 -0.46
CA THR A 98 -1.86 3.30 -1.79
C THR A 98 -0.55 2.50 -1.75
N SER A 99 -0.11 1.99 -2.90
CA SER A 99 1.12 1.22 -3.01
C SER A 99 1.73 1.24 -4.41
N SER A 100 2.93 0.69 -4.49
CA SER A 100 3.79 0.59 -5.66
C SER A 100 4.57 1.86 -5.99
N GLY A 101 5.89 1.71 -6.02
CA GLY A 101 6.82 2.71 -6.55
C GLY A 101 7.07 3.93 -5.66
N TYR A 102 6.38 4.07 -4.53
CA TYR A 102 6.54 5.22 -3.65
C TYR A 102 7.97 5.35 -3.11
N ASN A 103 8.52 6.55 -3.22
CA ASN A 103 9.65 7.01 -2.41
C ASN A 103 9.14 7.74 -1.15
N ARG A 104 10.05 8.34 -0.37
CA ARG A 104 9.69 9.11 0.83
C ARG A 104 8.87 10.36 0.48
N THR A 105 9.39 11.20 -0.42
CA THR A 105 8.78 12.47 -0.83
C THR A 105 7.36 12.26 -1.37
N GLU A 106 7.19 11.33 -2.32
CA GLU A 106 5.88 10.99 -2.88
C GLU A 106 4.92 10.44 -1.81
N GLY A 107 5.44 9.69 -0.84
CA GLY A 107 4.63 9.12 0.24
C GLY A 107 4.13 10.18 1.22
N ILE A 108 4.96 11.19 1.52
CA ILE A 108 4.56 12.37 2.30
C ILE A 108 3.52 13.16 1.50
N GLU A 109 3.82 13.48 0.25
CA GLU A 109 2.94 14.30 -0.60
C GLU A 109 1.54 13.68 -0.77
N VAL A 110 1.45 12.37 -1.07
CA VAL A 110 0.15 11.72 -1.29
C VAL A 110 -0.71 11.68 -0.02
N THR A 111 -0.08 11.62 1.15
CA THR A 111 -0.78 11.59 2.45
C THR A 111 -1.14 12.97 2.95
N GLU A 112 -0.25 13.96 2.82
CA GLU A 112 -0.53 15.36 3.16
C GLU A 112 -1.63 15.96 2.27
N ASN A 113 -1.65 15.59 0.98
CA ASN A 113 -2.71 15.98 0.05
C ASN A 113 -4.01 15.17 0.22
N ARG A 114 -4.06 14.23 1.18
CA ARG A 114 -5.22 13.37 1.47
C ARG A 114 -5.73 12.54 0.29
N LEU A 115 -4.85 12.27 -0.67
CA LEU A 115 -5.15 11.35 -1.78
C LEU A 115 -5.12 9.89 -1.30
N ALA A 116 -4.32 9.58 -0.29
CA ALA A 116 -4.36 8.32 0.46
C ALA A 116 -4.16 8.58 1.96
N ASP A 117 -4.64 7.67 2.80
CA ASP A 117 -4.47 7.72 4.25
C ASP A 117 -3.19 6.99 4.71
N CYS A 118 -2.76 5.97 3.94
CA CYS A 118 -1.56 5.18 4.20
C CYS A 118 -0.80 4.87 2.91
N VAL A 119 0.51 4.64 3.01
CA VAL A 119 1.37 4.17 1.91
C VAL A 119 2.00 2.85 2.29
N ALA A 120 1.86 1.84 1.43
CA ALA A 120 2.50 0.54 1.59
C ALA A 120 3.79 0.45 0.76
N TYR A 121 4.89 0.16 1.46
CA TYR A 121 6.21 -0.11 0.89
C TYR A 121 6.48 -1.62 0.92
N GLY A 122 6.86 -2.19 -0.22
CA GLY A 122 7.18 -3.63 -0.34
C GLY A 122 8.68 -3.87 -0.40
N ARG A 123 9.25 -3.66 -1.58
CA ARG A 123 10.68 -3.87 -1.87
C ARG A 123 11.60 -3.13 -0.91
N SER A 124 11.29 -1.87 -0.62
CA SER A 124 12.07 -1.07 0.33
C SER A 124 12.09 -1.71 1.72
N PHE A 125 11.00 -2.32 2.17
CA PHE A 125 10.94 -3.02 3.46
C PHE A 125 11.73 -4.34 3.46
N ILE A 126 11.86 -5.01 2.31
CA ILE A 126 12.73 -6.20 2.19
C ILE A 126 14.18 -5.81 2.50
N ALA A 127 14.67 -4.74 1.89
CA ALA A 127 16.05 -4.31 2.05
C ALA A 127 16.32 -3.47 3.31
N ASN A 128 15.29 -2.93 3.95
CA ASN A 128 15.41 -1.99 5.07
C ASN A 128 14.50 -2.47 6.22
N PRO A 129 15.00 -3.30 7.15
CA PRO A 129 14.19 -3.77 8.28
C PRO A 129 13.70 -2.62 9.17
N ASP A 130 14.40 -1.49 9.13
CA ASP A 130 14.17 -0.26 9.87
C ASP A 130 13.61 0.88 8.99
N LEU A 131 12.97 0.56 7.86
CA LEU A 131 12.49 1.56 6.88
C LEU A 131 11.71 2.72 7.50
N VAL A 132 10.86 2.45 8.51
CA VAL A 132 10.08 3.48 9.21
C VAL A 132 11.01 4.55 9.80
N HIS A 133 12.06 4.14 10.50
CA HIS A 133 13.01 5.07 11.08
C HIS A 133 13.75 5.85 10.00
N ARG A 134 14.17 5.18 8.92
CA ARG A 134 14.82 5.86 7.77
C ARG A 134 13.91 6.91 7.13
N LEU A 135 12.61 6.64 7.02
CA LEU A 135 11.62 7.62 6.56
C LEU A 135 11.49 8.80 7.53
N GLU A 136 11.54 8.56 8.85
CA GLU A 136 11.44 9.63 9.85
C GLU A 136 12.64 10.59 9.79
N VAL A 137 13.85 10.05 9.70
CA VAL A 137 15.10 10.85 9.74
C VAL A 137 15.66 11.21 8.36
N ASP A 138 14.94 10.88 7.28
CA ASP A 138 15.37 11.09 5.90
C ASP A 138 16.73 10.44 5.58
N ALA A 139 16.93 9.20 6.06
CA ALA A 139 18.17 8.45 5.84
C ALA A 139 18.14 7.70 4.49
N PRO A 140 19.31 7.45 3.88
CA PRO A 140 19.44 6.61 2.69
C PRO A 140 18.85 5.20 2.91
N TRP A 141 18.34 4.61 1.83
CA TRP A 141 17.83 3.24 1.85
C TRP A 141 18.91 2.28 1.35
N ASN A 142 18.96 1.09 1.94
CA ASN A 142 19.72 -0.03 1.40
C ASN A 142 19.19 -0.38 -0.01
N GLU A 143 20.11 -0.76 -0.89
CA GLU A 143 19.76 -1.26 -2.22
C GLU A 143 19.07 -2.63 -2.14
N CYS A 144 18.06 -2.84 -2.98
CA CYS A 144 17.38 -4.12 -3.07
C CYS A 144 18.17 -5.10 -3.96
N TYR A 145 18.46 -6.30 -3.44
CA TYR A 145 19.04 -7.37 -4.23
C TYR A 145 17.95 -8.29 -4.80
N PHE A 146 17.52 -8.02 -6.04
CA PHE A 146 16.39 -8.73 -6.67
C PHE A 146 16.60 -10.23 -6.85
N LYS A 147 17.85 -10.70 -6.96
CA LYS A 147 18.16 -12.12 -7.16
C LYS A 147 17.80 -13.00 -5.95
N THR A 148 17.61 -12.42 -4.77
CA THR A 148 17.27 -13.14 -3.54
C THR A 148 15.83 -12.93 -3.07
N PHE A 149 15.00 -12.18 -3.82
CA PHE A 149 13.57 -12.03 -3.47
C PHE A 149 12.85 -13.38 -3.43
N TYR A 150 13.25 -14.27 -4.34
CA TYR A 150 12.88 -15.67 -4.32
C TYR A 150 14.14 -16.46 -3.97
N PRO A 151 14.18 -17.13 -2.80
CA PRO A 151 15.38 -17.84 -2.35
C PRO A 151 15.88 -18.84 -3.40
N SER A 152 17.20 -18.81 -3.65
CA SER A 152 17.87 -19.81 -4.48
C SER A 152 18.27 -21.01 -3.62
N PRO A 153 18.20 -22.25 -4.13
CA PRO A 153 18.76 -23.41 -3.44
C PRO A 153 20.29 -23.31 -3.23
N ASP A 154 20.98 -22.46 -4.00
CA ASP A 154 22.45 -22.31 -3.96
C ASP A 154 22.94 -21.25 -2.96
N ALA A 155 22.04 -20.62 -2.19
CA ALA A 155 22.38 -19.58 -1.22
C ALA A 155 21.84 -19.91 0.18
N PRO A 156 22.47 -19.39 1.26
CA PRO A 156 21.90 -19.48 2.60
C PRO A 156 20.50 -18.84 2.64
N MET A 157 19.57 -19.41 3.41
CA MET A 157 18.21 -18.86 3.58
C MET A 157 18.17 -17.43 4.11
N SER A 158 19.23 -16.98 4.79
CA SER A 158 19.36 -15.61 5.28
C SER A 158 19.68 -14.60 4.18
N ALA A 159 20.25 -15.05 3.05
CA ALA A 159 20.82 -14.19 2.02
C ALA A 159 19.76 -13.28 1.37
N GLY A 160 19.89 -11.98 1.59
CA GLY A 160 18.94 -10.97 1.14
C GLY A 160 17.53 -11.14 1.74
N TYR A 161 17.44 -11.72 2.94
CA TYR A 161 16.19 -11.89 3.70
C TYR A 161 16.33 -11.33 5.12
N THR A 162 17.30 -11.81 5.89
CA THR A 162 17.53 -11.39 7.30
C THR A 162 18.89 -10.74 7.53
N ASP A 163 19.71 -10.59 6.49
CA ASP A 163 21.08 -10.09 6.55
C ASP A 163 21.23 -8.63 6.07
N TYR A 164 20.13 -7.95 5.72
CA TYR A 164 20.16 -6.51 5.45
C TYR A 164 20.46 -5.71 6.72
N PRO A 165 21.41 -4.76 6.68
CA PRO A 165 21.78 -3.99 7.86
C PRO A 165 20.70 -2.97 8.22
N ALA A 166 20.41 -2.83 9.52
CA ALA A 166 19.71 -1.67 10.05
C ALA A 166 20.62 -0.44 10.03
N LEU A 167 20.05 0.76 10.09
CA LEU A 167 20.81 2.00 10.25
C LEU A 167 21.55 1.95 11.59
N GLU A 168 22.87 2.16 11.57
CA GLU A 168 23.64 2.28 12.80
C GLU A 168 23.21 3.55 13.56
N VAL A 169 22.56 3.35 14.70
CA VAL A 169 22.27 4.45 15.62
C VAL A 169 23.56 4.74 16.38
N LYS A 170 24.22 5.86 16.07
CA LYS A 170 25.31 6.36 16.93
C LYS A 170 24.71 6.67 18.30
N ALA A 171 25.17 5.96 19.33
CA ALA A 171 24.83 6.18 20.73
C ALA A 171 25.35 7.53 21.23
#